data_AF-A0A9D1V1K7-F1
#
_entry.id   AF-A0A9D1V1K7-F1
#
_cell.length_a   1.000
_cell.length_b   1.000
_cell.length_c   1.000
_cell.angle_alpha   90.00
_cell.angle_beta   90.00
_cell.angle_gamma   90.00
#
_symmetry.space_group_name_H-M   'P 1'
#
loop_
_entity.id
_entity.type
_entity.pdbx_description
1 polymer ?
#
loop_
_entity_poly.entity_id
_entity_poly.type
_entity_poly.pdbx_seq_one_letter_code
_entity_poly.pdbx_strand_id
1 'polypeptide(L)' 'MSISQKDAYSMVFSNYPDIVSVAQMSKMLGISEKSAYRLLQENSIEHFRVGRTYKIPKLHILNYLHIIRRS' A
#
# COMPACT_ATOMS: atom_id res chain seq x y z
N MET A 1 -8.04 -10.76 20.49
CA MET A 1 -8.18 -11.44 19.18
C MET A 1 -6.84 -11.35 18.46
N SER A 2 -6.14 -12.47 18.26
CA SER A 2 -4.95 -12.49 17.40
C SER A 2 -5.41 -12.65 15.96
N ILE A 3 -5.49 -11.56 15.20
CA ILE A 3 -5.74 -11.61 13.77
C ILE A 3 -4.49 -12.20 13.11
N SER A 4 -4.63 -13.30 12.36
CA SER A 4 -3.51 -13.87 11.61
C SER A 4 -3.08 -12.90 10.50
N GLN A 5 -1.82 -12.92 10.08
CA GLN A 5 -1.35 -12.06 8.98
C GLN A 5 -2.17 -12.28 7.69
N LYS A 6 -2.60 -13.52 7.44
CA LYS A 6 -3.45 -13.88 6.30
C LYS A 6 -4.85 -13.25 6.43
N ASP A 7 -5.39 -13.24 7.65
CA ASP A 7 -6.70 -12.63 7.93
C ASP A 7 -6.62 -11.11 7.75
N ALA A 8 -5.56 -10.48 8.28
CA ALA A 8 -5.32 -9.05 8.12
C ALA A 8 -5.21 -8.64 6.63
N TYR A 9 -4.51 -9.44 5.81
CA TYR A 9 -4.43 -9.20 4.37
C TYR A 9 -5.80 -9.28 3.68
N SER A 10 -6.64 -10.25 4.08
CA SER A 10 -7.97 -10.45 3.49
C SER A 10 -9.01 -9.43 3.97
N MET A 11 -8.86 -8.89 5.18
CA MET A 11 -9.82 -7.96 5.78
C MET A 11 -9.49 -6.50 5.48
N VAL A 12 -8.21 -6.12 5.53
CA VAL A 12 -7.79 -4.73 5.35
C VAL A 12 -7.73 -4.40 3.86
N PHE A 13 -8.43 -3.34 3.46
CA PHE A 13 -8.53 -2.90 2.06
C PHE A 13 -9.04 -3.98 1.09
N SER A 14 -9.98 -4.82 1.56
CA SER A 14 -10.61 -5.88 0.76
C SER A 14 -11.25 -5.37 -0.55
N ASN A 15 -11.73 -4.12 -0.55
CA ASN A 15 -12.33 -3.47 -1.73
C ASN A 15 -11.32 -2.97 -2.77
N TYR A 16 -10.02 -3.09 -2.51
CA TYR A 16 -8.97 -2.66 -3.42
C TYR A 16 -8.30 -3.87 -4.10
N PRO A 17 -7.84 -3.74 -5.36
CA PRO A 17 -7.06 -4.79 -6.01
C PRO A 17 -5.70 -4.99 -5.31
N ASP A 18 -5.04 -6.11 -5.60
CA ASP A 18 -3.74 -6.41 -4.98
C ASP A 18 -2.59 -5.53 -5.47
N ILE A 19 -2.74 -4.96 -6.67
CA ILE A 19 -1.86 -3.93 -7.21
C ILE A 19 -2.68 -2.66 -7.37
N VAL A 20 -2.29 -1.60 -6.66
CA VAL A 20 -3.00 -0.33 -6.66
C VAL A 20 -2.22 0.77 -7.37
N SER A 21 -2.96 1.75 -7.87
CA SER A 21 -2.43 3.02 -8.38
C SER A 21 -2.13 4.01 -7.25
N VAL A 22 -1.42 5.09 -7.56
CA VAL A 22 -1.14 6.17 -6.60
C VAL A 22 -2.43 6.80 -6.07
N ALA A 23 -3.43 7.02 -6.93
CA ALA A 23 -4.72 7.58 -6.53
C ALA A 23 -5.46 6.65 -5.56
N GLN A 24 -5.41 5.34 -5.78
CA GLN A 24 -5.97 4.36 -4.85
C GLN A 24 -5.20 4.31 -3.53
N MET A 25 -3.85 4.29 -3.58
CA MET A 25 -3.00 4.34 -2.39
C MET A 25 -3.28 5.60 -1.55
N SER A 26 -3.43 6.75 -2.20
CA SER A 26 -3.80 8.02 -1.56
C SER A 26 -5.11 7.91 -0.80
N LYS A 27 -6.14 7.30 -1.40
CA LYS A 27 -7.43 7.03 -0.74
C LYS A 27 -7.31 6.04 0.41
N MET A 28 -6.51 4.98 0.24
CA MET A 28 -6.26 3.97 1.28
C MET A 28 -5.58 4.57 2.51
N LEU A 29 -4.62 5.48 2.30
CA LEU A 29 -3.85 6.14 3.37
C LEU A 29 -4.51 7.41 3.91
N GLY A 30 -5.57 7.92 3.27
CA GLY A 30 -6.23 9.16 3.66
C GLY A 30 -5.38 10.42 3.47
N ILE A 31 -4.47 10.42 2.49
CA ILE A 31 -3.54 11.52 2.19
C ILE A 31 -3.77 12.07 0.78
N SER A 32 -3.25 13.27 0.50
CA SER A 32 -3.29 13.82 -0.87
C SER A 32 -2.45 13.00 -1.85
N GLU A 33 -2.80 13.03 -3.14
CA GLU A 33 -1.98 12.38 -4.18
C GLU A 33 -0.55 12.91 -4.21
N LYS A 34 -0.35 14.22 -3.95
CA LYS A 34 0.99 14.83 -3.88
C LYS A 34 1.83 14.20 -2.76
N SER A 35 1.24 14.00 -1.59
CA SER A 35 1.91 13.32 -0.46
C SER A 35 2.19 11.86 -0.79
N ALA A 36 1.25 11.18 -1.44
CA ALA A 36 1.40 9.80 -1.89
C ALA A 36 2.56 9.65 -2.90
N TYR A 37 2.68 10.54 -3.88
CA TYR A 37 3.83 10.59 -4.78
C TYR A 37 5.14 10.85 -4.03
N ARG A 38 5.14 11.74 -3.04
CA ARG A 38 6.34 12.03 -2.25
C ARG A 38 6.85 10.77 -1.52
N LEU A 39 5.96 10.01 -0.89
CA LEU A 39 6.32 8.74 -0.23
C LEU A 39 6.95 7.74 -1.19
N LEU A 40 6.45 7.67 -2.43
CA LEU A 40 7.01 6.78 -3.45
C LEU A 40 8.38 7.30 -3.95
N GLN A 41 8.53 8.60 -4.15
CA GLN A 41 9.80 9.22 -4.56
C GLN A 41 10.88 9.08 -3.48
N GLU A 42 10.50 9.17 -2.20
CA GLU A 42 11.36 8.96 -1.04
C GLU A 42 11.62 7.47 -0.75
N ASN A 43 11.10 6.54 -1.57
CA ASN A 43 11.16 5.09 -1.37
C ASN A 43 10.65 4.62 0.02
N SER A 44 9.77 5.40 0.65
CA SER A 44 9.18 5.06 1.96
C SER A 44 8.20 3.88 1.87
N ILE A 45 7.60 3.68 0.70
CA ILE A 45 6.74 2.52 0.40
C ILE A 45 7.32 1.84 -0.84
N GLU A 46 7.58 0.54 -0.71
CA GLU A 46 8.07 -0.26 -1.84
C GLU A 46 7.04 -0.33 -2.97
N HIS A 47 7.53 -0.17 -4.18
CA HIS A 47 6.71 -0.06 -5.38
C HIS A 47 7.54 -0.47 -6.60
N PHE A 48 6.88 -0.63 -7.74
CA PHE A 48 7.56 -0.77 -9.02
C PHE A 48 6.96 0.19 -10.04
N ARG A 49 7.77 0.56 -11.03
CA ARG A 49 7.34 1.42 -12.14
C ARG A 49 7.07 0.57 -13.37
N VAL A 50 5.91 0.82 -14.00
CA VAL A 50 5.57 0.30 -15.33
C VAL A 50 5.36 1.50 -16.23
N GLY A 51 6.32 1.74 -17.12
CA GLY A 51 6.39 2.96 -17.92
C GLY A 51 6.45 4.20 -17.02
N ARG A 52 5.49 5.12 -17.22
CA ARG A 52 5.38 6.38 -16.44
C ARG A 52 4.54 6.25 -15.17
N THR A 53 4.03 5.06 -14.86
CA THR A 53 3.09 4.86 -13.76
C THR A 53 3.72 4.06 -12.62
N TYR A 54 3.43 4.47 -11.39
CA TYR A 54 3.73 3.67 -10.21
C TYR A 54 2.66 2.59 -10.00
N LYS A 55 3.11 1.40 -9.63
CA LYS A 55 2.30 0.27 -9.23
C LYS A 55 2.73 -0.14 -7.82
N ILE A 56 1.77 -0.22 -6.92
CA ILE A 56 2.02 -0.45 -5.50
C ILE A 56 1.31 -1.74 -5.09
N PRO A 57 2.05 -2.80 -4.74
CA PRO A 57 1.45 -3.97 -4.12
C PRO A 57 0.80 -3.60 -2.79
N LYS A 58 -0.44 -4.07 -2.57
CA LYS A 58 -1.18 -3.91 -1.31
C LYS A 58 -0.36 -4.36 -0.11
N LEU A 59 0.43 -5.43 -0.27
CA LEU A 59 1.35 -5.94 0.74
C LEU A 59 2.32 -4.86 1.26
N HIS A 60 2.88 -4.02 0.39
CA HIS A 60 3.83 -2.99 0.80
C HIS A 60 3.15 -1.85 1.55
N ILE A 61 1.89 -1.55 1.23
CA ILE A 61 1.08 -0.59 1.99
C ILE A 61 0.80 -1.15 3.40
N LEU A 62 0.44 -2.43 3.51
CA LEU A 62 0.20 -3.08 4.80
C LEU A 62 1.48 -3.13 5.66
N ASN A 63 2.64 -3.36 5.04
CA ASN A 63 3.94 -3.27 5.72
C ASN A 63 4.23 -1.85 6.21
N TYR A 64 3.97 -0.83 5.39
CA TYR A 64 4.14 0.58 5.76
C TYR A 64 3.26 0.99 6.95
N LEU A 65 2.03 0.45 7.02
CA LEU A 65 1.11 0.66 8.15
C LEU A 65 1.43 -0.22 9.37
N HIS A 66 2.49 -1.03 9.32
CA HIS A 66 2.88 -1.97 10.36
C HIS A 66 1.80 -3.00 10.75
N ILE A 67 0.88 -3.29 9.83
CA ILE A 67 -0.19 -4.29 10.01
C ILE A 67 0.38 -5.70 9.82
N ILE A 68 1.30 -5.85 8.87
CA ILE A 68 2.04 -7.09 8.63
C ILE A 68 3.50 -6.83 9.00
N ARG A 69 4.09 -7.69 9.83
CA ARG A 69 5.51 -7.64 10.15
C ARG A 69 6.30 -8.31 9.04
N ARG A 70 7.26 -7.61 8.45
CA ARG A 70 8.39 -8.27 7.78
C ARG A 70 9.15 -9.07 8.83
N SER A 71 9.28 -10.37 8.57
CA SER A 71 10.19 -11.25 9.32
C SER A 71 11.63 -10.95 8.93
#